data_AF-A0A927ZIV0-F1
#
_entry.id   AF-A0A927ZIV0-F1
#
_cell.length_a   1.000
_cell.length_b   1.000
_cell.length_c   1.000
_cell.angle_alpha   90.00
_cell.angle_beta   90.00
_cell.angle_gamma   90.00
#
_symmetry.space_group_name_H-M   'P 1'
#
loop_
_entity.id
_entity.type
_entity.pdbx_description
1 polymer ?
#
loop_
_entity_poly.entity_id
_entity_poly.type
_entity_poly.pdbx_seq_one_letter_code
_entity_poly.pdbx_strand_id
1 'polypeptide(L)' 'MVDKISETVTEGYRKIEDGVVSGYKKIEDGVVEGFGKVSDKFVETLFTKEGESVEDAKKRLSGEK' A
#
# COMPACT_ATOMS: atom_id res chain seq x y z
N MET A 1 -7.32 42.92 -7.90
CA MET A 1 -7.44 42.01 -9.07
C MET A 1 -6.23 41.08 -9.15
N VAL A 2 -5.01 41.60 -9.06
CA VAL A 2 -3.76 40.81 -9.01
C VAL A 2 -3.75 39.81 -7.84
N ASP A 3 -4.20 40.22 -6.64
CA ASP A 3 -4.19 39.35 -5.45
C ASP A 3 -5.08 38.10 -5.61
N LYS A 4 -6.26 38.28 -6.22
CA LYS A 4 -7.20 37.18 -6.48
C LYS A 4 -6.67 36.16 -7.50
N ILE A 5 -5.90 36.64 -8.48
CA ILE A 5 -5.21 35.75 -9.45
C ILE A 5 -4.10 34.98 -8.73
N SER A 6 -3.31 35.63 -7.87
CA SER A 6 -2.24 35.00 -7.08
C SER A 6 -2.77 33.91 -6.14
N GLU A 7 -3.88 34.18 -5.46
CA GLU A 7 -4.57 33.19 -4.60
C GLU A 7 -5.05 31.98 -5.42
N THR A 8 -5.71 32.22 -6.56
CA THR A 8 -6.22 31.16 -7.44
C THR A 8 -5.08 30.27 -7.96
N VAL A 9 -3.95 30.87 -8.35
CA VAL A 9 -2.77 30.15 -8.83
C VAL A 9 -2.17 29.30 -7.71
N THR A 10 -2.04 29.86 -6.51
CA THR A 10 -1.49 29.15 -5.34
C THR A 10 -2.38 27.97 -4.94
N GLU A 11 -3.71 28.15 -4.95
CA GLU A 11 -4.66 27.07 -4.68
C GLU A 11 -4.60 25.97 -5.76
N GLY A 12 -4.46 26.35 -7.02
CA GLY A 12 -4.26 25.41 -8.13
C GLY A 12 -3.03 24.53 -7.93
N TYR A 13 -1.89 25.13 -7.57
CA TYR A 13 -0.66 24.37 -7.26
C TYR A 13 -0.83 23.43 -6.08
N ARG A 14 -1.46 23.89 -4.98
CA ARG A 14 -1.74 23.03 -3.81
C ARG A 14 -2.59 21.82 -4.19
N LYS A 15 -3.64 22.01 -4.99
CA LYS A 15 -4.49 20.90 -5.46
C LYS A 15 -3.73 19.89 -6.31
N ILE A 16 -2.80 20.37 -7.15
CA ILE A 16 -1.93 19.47 -7.94
C ILE A 16 -1.02 18.68 -7.01
N GLU A 17 -0.36 19.34 -6.05
CA GLU A 17 0.51 18.70 -5.06
C GLU A 17 -0.24 17.62 -4.26
N ASP A 18 -1.39 17.97 -3.69
CA ASP A 18 -2.23 17.05 -2.93
C ASP A 18 -2.68 15.85 -3.78
N GLY A 19 -3.04 16.10 -5.04
CA GLY A 19 -3.42 15.07 -6.01
C GLY A 19 -2.27 14.11 -6.32
N VAL A 20 -1.07 14.65 -6.54
CA VAL A 20 0.14 13.86 -6.81
C VAL A 20 0.52 13.01 -5.60
N VAL A 21 0.59 13.60 -4.41
CA VAL A 21 0.92 12.88 -3.17
C VAL A 21 -0.11 11.78 -2.89
N SER A 22 -1.39 12.07 -3.04
CA SER A 22 -2.45 11.08 -2.86
C SER A 22 -2.38 9.96 -3.90
N GLY A 23 -2.03 10.29 -5.15
CA GLY A 23 -1.83 9.31 -6.21
C GLY A 23 -0.69 8.35 -5.90
N TYR A 24 0.46 8.86 -5.46
CA TYR A 24 1.61 8.02 -5.05
C TYR A 24 1.26 7.08 -3.91
N LYS A 25 0.63 7.59 -2.84
CA LYS A 25 0.21 6.75 -1.71
C LYS A 25 -0.70 5.59 -2.13
N LYS A 26 -1.69 5.86 -2.99
CA LYS A 26 -2.59 4.81 -3.50
C LYS A 26 -1.85 3.72 -4.29
N ILE A 27 -0.84 4.11 -5.07
CA ILE A 27 -0.02 3.15 -5.83
C ILE A 27 0.80 2.30 -4.85
N GLU A 28 1.45 2.93 -3.87
CA GLU A 28 2.23 2.24 -2.84
C GLU A 28 1.37 1.23 -2.07
N ASP A 29 0.20 1.66 -1.56
CA ASP A 29 -0.73 0.81 -0.84
C ASP A 29 -1.17 -0.39 -1.70
N GLY A 30 -1.51 -0.15 -2.97
CA GLY A 30 -1.93 -1.19 -3.89
C GLY A 30 -0.82 -2.20 -4.22
N VAL A 31 0.43 -1.75 -4.34
CA VAL A 31 1.60 -2.61 -4.57
C VAL A 31 1.88 -3.47 -3.33
N VAL A 32 1.88 -2.88 -2.13
CA VAL A 32 2.13 -3.61 -0.88
C VAL A 32 1.03 -4.65 -0.62
N GLU A 33 -0.24 -4.28 -0.80
CA GLU A 33 -1.36 -5.21 -0.68
C GLU A 33 -1.29 -6.34 -1.71
N GLY A 34 -0.98 -6.01 -2.97
CA GLY A 34 -0.83 -6.99 -4.04
C GLY A 34 0.30 -7.99 -3.78
N PHE A 35 1.46 -7.50 -3.34
CA PHE A 35 2.58 -8.34 -2.94
C PHE A 35 2.22 -9.25 -1.76
N GLY A 36 1.53 -8.70 -0.75
CA GLY A 36 1.03 -9.47 0.39
C GLY A 36 0.17 -10.65 -0.04
N LYS A 37 -0.82 -10.42 -0.92
CA LYS A 37 -1.70 -11.49 -1.45
C LYS A 37 -0.93 -12.59 -2.19
N VAL A 38 0.04 -12.20 -3.02
CA VAL A 38 0.88 -13.18 -3.75
C VAL A 38 1.70 -13.99 -2.75
N SER A 39 2.35 -13.33 -1.79
CA SER A 39 3.12 -14.00 -0.74
C SER A 39 2.25 -14.96 0.07
N ASP A 40 1.03 -14.58 0.42
CA ASP A 40 0.08 -15.41 1.16
C ASP A 40 -0.26 -16.67 0.38
N LYS A 41 -0.52 -16.53 -0.92
CA LYS A 41 -0.82 -17.67 -1.80
C LYS A 41 0.36 -18.63 -1.92
N PHE A 42 1.59 -18.12 -1.98
CA PHE A 42 2.79 -18.96 -1.96
C PHE A 42 2.92 -19.74 -0.65
N VAL A 43 2.69 -19.08 0.50
CA VAL A 43 2.73 -19.74 1.81
C VAL A 43 1.66 -20.82 1.92
N GLU A 44 0.42 -20.50 1.55
CA GLU A 44 -0.70 -21.44 1.51
C GLU A 44 -0.40 -22.67 0.62
N THR A 45 0.15 -22.44 -0.57
CA THR A 45 0.31 -23.54 -1.53
C THR A 45 1.50 -24.44 -1.21
N LEU A 46 2.59 -23.86 -0.70
CA LEU A 46 3.87 -24.56 -0.59
C LEU A 46 4.25 -24.95 0.84
N PHE A 47 3.72 -24.26 1.85
CA PHE A 47 4.28 -24.33 3.20
C PHE A 47 3.26 -24.59 4.32
N THR A 48 1.95 -24.38 4.11
CA THR A 48 0.96 -24.73 5.13
C THR A 48 0.83 -26.25 5.24
N LYS A 49 0.69 -26.73 6.47
CA LYS A 49 0.33 -28.12 6.80
C LYS A 49 -1.19 -28.30 6.90
N GLU A 50 -1.66 -29.54 6.97
CA GLU A 50 -3.09 -29.83 7.11
C GLU A 50 -3.66 -29.17 8.38
N GLY A 51 -4.68 -28.34 8.20
CA GLY A 51 -5.32 -27.56 9.27
C GLY A 51 -4.53 -26.35 9.77
N GLU A 52 -3.36 -26.02 9.19
CA GLU A 52 -2.55 -24.86 9.56
C GLU A 52 -3.00 -23.60 8.78
N SER A 53 -3.16 -22.47 9.46
CA SER A 53 -3.46 -21.20 8.80
C SER A 53 -2.22 -20.60 8.12
N VAL A 54 -2.42 -19.71 7.14
CA VAL A 54 -1.32 -18.99 6.50
C VAL A 54 -0.54 -18.13 7.49
N GLU A 55 -1.22 -17.50 8.45
CA GLU A 55 -0.54 -16.71 9.50
C GLU A 55 0.33 -17.57 10.41
N ASP A 56 -0.16 -18.75 10.81
CA ASP A 56 0.61 -19.67 11.66
C ASP A 56 1.81 -20.24 10.88
N ALA A 57 1.61 -20.59 9.61
CA ALA A 57 2.70 -21.00 8.74
C ALA A 57 3.76 -19.89 8.60
N LYS A 58 3.35 -18.62 8.44
CA LYS A 58 4.28 -17.49 8.41
C LYS A 58 5.07 -17.32 9.71
N LYS A 59 4.40 -17.36 10.88
CA LYS A 59 5.09 -17.29 12.19
C LYS A 59 6.09 -18.42 12.38
N ARG A 60 5.70 -19.65 12.01
CA ARG A 60 6.61 -20.80 12.03
C ARG A 60 7.80 -20.62 11.10
N LEU A 61 7.61 -20.05 9.91
CA LEU A 61 8.67 -19.79 8.94
C LEU A 61 9.57 -18.63 9.33
N SER A 62 9.04 -17.58 9.98
CA SER A 62 9.83 -16.44 10.46
C SER A 62 10.74 -16.82 11.64
N GLY A 63 10.42 -17.92 12.34
CA GLY A 63 11.16 -18.36 13.52
C GLY A 63 10.96 -17.44 14.72
N GLU A 64 9.96 -16.56 14.65
CA GLU A 64 9.53 -15.74 15.78
C GLU A 64 8.89 -16.67 16.82
N LYS A 65 9.43 -16.62 18.06
CA LYS A 65 8.92 -17.38 19.20
C LYS A 65 7.71 -16.72 19.84
#